data_AF-A0A516W9I8-F1
#
_entry.id   AF-A0A516W9I8-F1
#
_cell.length_a   1.000
_cell.length_b   1.000
_cell.length_c   1.000
_cell.angle_alpha   90.00
_cell.angle_beta   90.00
_cell.angle_gamma   90.00
#
_symmetry.space_group_name_H-M   'P 1'
#
loop_
_entity.id
_entity.type
_entity.pdbx_description
1 polymer ?
#
loop_
_entity_poly.entity_id
_entity_poly.type
_entity_poly.pdbx_seq_one_letter_code
_entity_poly.pdbx_strand_id
1 'polypeptide(L)'
;MTLRRCWSHPLIPGLLLLLTALSRPWLEASMARHMALELPALFIVGWLSARHLRPAAGTPFCAWNQEGIPALLLASLITLFWMIPLALDAAVLDPVVAVLKVCSVIAAGLLAGWCWPRLHLIVQALFLFNWTAMNLLIGILYIGAPQQLCSTYLADDQLWAGRGLITWSLVAMAGWIGWWGVQLRRRLR
;
A
#
# COMPACT_ATOMS: atom_id res chain seq x y z
N MET A 1 3.30 5.86 27.69
CA MET A 1 1.96 5.20 27.60
C MET A 1 0.98 5.92 26.64
N THR A 2 1.41 6.95 25.90
CA THR A 2 0.51 7.89 25.18
C THR A 2 0.48 7.72 23.64
N LEU A 3 1.57 7.28 23.00
CA LEU A 3 1.65 7.17 21.53
C LEU A 3 0.82 6.01 20.94
N ARG A 4 0.73 4.85 21.62
CA ARG A 4 -0.05 3.69 21.15
C ARG A 4 -1.56 3.93 21.17
N ARG A 5 -2.05 4.79 22.07
CA ARG A 5 -3.49 5.06 22.26
C ARG A 5 -4.03 6.10 21.28
N CYS A 6 -3.20 7.08 20.92
CA CYS A 6 -3.54 8.06 19.89
C CYS A 6 -3.71 7.36 18.55
N TRP A 7 -2.73 6.53 18.14
CA TRP A 7 -2.81 5.79 16.89
C TRP A 7 -4.00 4.82 16.82
N SER A 8 -4.55 4.34 17.93
CA SER A 8 -5.68 3.40 17.95
C SER A 8 -7.06 4.07 17.92
N HIS A 9 -7.18 5.39 17.75
CA HIS A 9 -8.49 6.00 17.65
C HIS A 9 -9.14 5.62 16.29
N PRO A 10 -10.41 5.16 16.27
CA PRO A 10 -11.12 4.80 15.03
C PRO A 10 -11.31 5.98 14.08
N LEU A 11 -11.12 7.22 14.58
CA LEU A 11 -11.22 8.45 13.80
C LEU A 11 -10.04 8.67 12.85
N ILE A 12 -8.88 8.08 13.12
CA ILE A 12 -7.66 8.28 12.32
C ILE A 12 -7.83 7.82 10.86
N PRO A 13 -8.27 6.57 10.57
CA PRO A 13 -8.46 6.15 9.18
C PRO A 13 -9.53 7.00 8.47
N GLY A 14 -10.60 7.40 9.17
CA GLY A 14 -11.62 8.30 8.60
C GLY A 14 -11.09 9.69 8.28
N LEU A 15 -10.28 10.28 9.16
CA LEU A 15 -9.64 11.57 8.94
C LEU A 15 -8.62 11.50 7.79
N LEU A 16 -7.79 10.46 7.76
CA LEU A 16 -6.84 10.24 6.66
C LEU A 16 -7.57 10.08 5.33
N LEU A 17 -8.67 9.33 5.29
CA LEU A 17 -9.48 9.19 4.08
C LEU A 17 -10.08 10.53 3.64
N LEU A 18 -10.60 11.31 4.58
CA LEU A 18 -11.10 12.66 4.30
C LEU A 18 -10.01 13.57 3.75
N LEU A 19 -8.82 13.54 4.34
CA LEU A 19 -7.67 14.31 3.87
C LEU A 19 -7.26 13.90 2.45
N THR A 20 -7.21 12.59 2.14
CA THR A 20 -6.93 12.11 0.78
C THR A 20 -8.01 12.53 -0.21
N ALA A 21 -9.28 12.50 0.19
CA ALA A 21 -10.40 12.90 -0.68
C ALA A 21 -10.38 14.41 -0.99
N LEU A 22 -10.10 15.25 0.02
CA LEU A 22 -10.02 16.71 -0.15
C LEU A 22 -8.79 17.14 -0.95
N SER A 23 -7.67 16.42 -0.79
CA SER A 23 -6.44 16.71 -1.51
C SER A 23 -6.34 16.02 -2.87
N ARG A 24 -7.38 15.29 -3.31
CA ARG A 24 -7.40 14.54 -4.58
C ARG A 24 -6.94 15.39 -5.79
N PRO A 25 -7.44 16.62 -6.04
CA PRO A 25 -6.99 17.41 -7.19
C PRO A 25 -5.50 17.74 -7.15
N TRP A 26 -4.92 17.85 -5.95
CA TRP A 26 -3.49 18.10 -5.78
C TRP A 26 -2.66 16.81 -5.84
N LEU A 27 -3.19 15.69 -5.33
CA LEU A 27 -2.55 14.39 -5.36
C LEU A 27 -2.48 13.82 -6.77
N GLU A 28 -3.56 13.94 -7.54
CA GLU A 28 -3.64 13.46 -8.92
C GLU A 28 -2.99 14.43 -9.93
N ALA A 29 -2.50 15.60 -9.50
CA ALA A 29 -1.86 16.59 -10.37
C ALA A 29 -0.42 16.23 -10.78
N SER A 30 0.23 15.26 -10.15
CA SER A 30 1.44 14.65 -10.71
C SER A 30 1.52 13.16 -10.41
N MET A 31 2.18 12.43 -11.31
CA MET A 31 2.36 10.98 -11.19
C MET A 31 3.03 10.61 -9.87
N ALA A 32 4.04 11.37 -9.45
CA ALA A 32 4.75 11.14 -8.20
C ALA A 32 3.84 11.25 -6.97
N ARG A 33 2.95 12.25 -6.93
CA ARG A 33 2.02 12.42 -5.81
C ARG A 33 0.94 11.33 -5.83
N HIS A 34 0.41 11.01 -7.00
CA HIS A 34 -0.60 9.97 -7.17
C HIS A 34 -0.05 8.60 -6.73
N MET A 35 1.13 8.19 -7.23
CA MET A 35 1.67 6.86 -6.92
C MET A 35 2.43 6.78 -5.59
N ALA A 36 3.21 7.80 -5.22
CA ALA A 36 4.07 7.73 -4.04
C ALA A 36 3.45 8.33 -2.78
N LEU A 37 2.33 9.06 -2.87
CA LEU A 37 1.61 9.59 -1.70
C LEU A 37 0.19 9.04 -1.60
N GLU A 38 -0.63 9.18 -2.64
CA GLU A 38 -2.04 8.81 -2.57
C GLU A 38 -2.25 7.30 -2.41
N LEU A 39 -1.65 6.47 -3.28
CA LEU A 39 -1.81 5.01 -3.19
C LEU A 39 -1.31 4.45 -1.84
N PRO A 40 -0.10 4.81 -1.34
CA PRO A 40 0.34 4.39 -0.01
C PRO A 40 -0.56 4.89 1.11
N ALA A 41 -1.05 6.13 1.04
CA ALA A 41 -1.95 6.68 2.06
C ALA A 41 -3.27 5.89 2.12
N LEU A 42 -3.88 5.59 0.97
CA LEU A 42 -5.10 4.79 0.88
C LEU A 42 -4.88 3.35 1.40
N PHE A 43 -3.73 2.76 1.10
CA PHE A 43 -3.36 1.44 1.64
C PHE A 43 -3.24 1.51 3.17
N ILE A 44 -2.59 2.54 3.71
CA ILE A 44 -2.46 2.76 5.15
C ILE A 44 -3.83 2.97 5.80
N VAL A 45 -4.76 3.70 5.17
CA VAL A 45 -6.15 3.84 5.65
C VAL A 45 -6.80 2.47 5.81
N GLY A 46 -6.71 1.60 4.80
CA GLY A 46 -7.21 0.23 4.86
C GLY A 46 -6.57 -0.57 5.99
N TRP A 47 -5.24 -0.53 6.08
CA TRP A 47 -4.46 -1.23 7.09
C TRP A 47 -4.85 -0.82 8.52
N LEU A 48 -4.97 0.49 8.76
CA LEU A 48 -5.38 1.00 10.07
C LEU A 48 -6.85 0.67 10.34
N SER A 49 -7.71 0.57 9.33
CA SER A 49 -9.10 0.15 9.50
C SER A 49 -9.23 -1.32 9.90
N ALA A 50 -8.29 -2.17 9.46
CA ALA A 50 -8.27 -3.61 9.76
C ALA A 50 -8.29 -3.93 11.27
N ARG A 51 -7.71 -3.06 12.10
CA ARG A 51 -7.68 -3.26 13.56
C ARG A 51 -9.04 -3.06 14.23
N HIS A 52 -9.95 -2.33 13.57
CA HIS A 52 -11.29 -2.02 14.08
C HIS A 52 -12.36 -2.94 13.45
N LEU A 53 -12.17 -3.32 12.19
CA LEU A 53 -13.12 -4.12 11.43
C LEU A 53 -12.70 -5.58 11.38
N ARG A 54 -12.65 -6.30 12.51
CA ARG A 54 -12.24 -7.72 12.49
C ARG A 54 -13.36 -8.59 11.92
N PRO A 55 -13.07 -9.51 10.97
CA PRO A 55 -14.05 -10.46 10.49
C PRO A 55 -14.49 -11.37 11.64
N ALA A 56 -15.80 -11.62 11.75
CA ALA A 56 -16.35 -12.51 12.76
C ALA A 56 -15.84 -13.95 12.53
N ALA A 57 -15.61 -14.68 13.63
CA ALA A 57 -15.24 -16.08 13.56
C ALA A 57 -16.34 -16.89 12.85
N GLY A 58 -15.95 -17.89 12.05
CA GLY A 58 -16.89 -18.74 11.30
C GLY A 58 -17.49 -18.10 10.04
N THR A 59 -17.09 -16.89 9.66
CA THR A 59 -17.47 -16.29 8.37
C THR A 59 -16.83 -17.03 7.19
N PRO A 60 -17.46 -17.02 5.99
CA PRO A 60 -16.87 -17.60 4.78
C PRO A 60 -15.52 -16.97 4.44
N PHE A 61 -15.31 -15.71 4.80
CA PHE A 61 -14.02 -15.04 4.67
C PHE A 61 -12.92 -15.75 5.47
N CYS A 62 -13.17 -16.16 6.71
CA CYS A 62 -12.19 -16.89 7.51
C CYS A 62 -11.88 -18.28 6.94
N ALA A 63 -12.88 -18.95 6.36
CA ALA A 63 -12.70 -20.25 5.70
C ALA A 63 -11.87 -20.14 4.41
N TRP A 64 -12.06 -19.06 3.66
CA TRP A 64 -11.28 -18.73 2.46
C TRP A 64 -9.86 -18.28 2.81
N ASN A 65 -9.69 -17.43 3.82
CA ASN A 65 -8.42 -16.80 4.17
C ASN A 65 -7.57 -17.65 5.15
N GLN A 66 -7.36 -18.91 4.82
CA GLN A 66 -6.50 -19.80 5.62
C GLN A 66 -5.05 -19.30 5.61
N GLU A 67 -4.42 -19.25 6.79
CA GLU A 67 -3.05 -18.74 7.00
C GLU A 67 -2.79 -17.30 6.50
N GLY A 68 -3.82 -16.56 6.10
CA GLY A 68 -3.71 -15.21 5.57
C GLY A 68 -3.19 -15.11 4.13
N ILE A 69 -2.85 -16.23 3.48
CA ILE A 69 -2.19 -16.26 2.16
C ILE A 69 -3.09 -15.69 1.06
N PRO A 70 -4.37 -16.10 0.91
CA PRO A 70 -5.22 -15.62 -0.18
C PRO A 70 -5.48 -14.11 -0.11
N ALA A 71 -5.68 -13.58 1.10
CA ALA A 71 -5.86 -12.14 1.30
C ALA A 71 -4.59 -11.34 0.96
N LEU A 72 -3.40 -11.85 1.31
CA LEU A 72 -2.14 -11.20 0.94
C LEU A 72 -1.90 -11.27 -0.56
N LEU A 73 -2.19 -12.41 -1.20
CA LEU A 73 -2.07 -12.55 -2.65
C LEU A 73 -2.97 -11.54 -3.37
N LEU A 74 -4.23 -11.42 -2.94
CA LEU A 74 -5.16 -10.44 -3.49
C LEU A 74 -4.67 -9.00 -3.25
N ALA A 75 -4.15 -8.70 -2.06
CA ALA A 75 -3.55 -7.40 -1.77
C ALA A 75 -2.36 -7.10 -2.70
N SER A 76 -1.46 -8.08 -2.91
CA SER A 76 -0.33 -7.96 -3.85
C SER A 76 -0.80 -7.69 -5.27
N LEU A 77 -1.80 -8.44 -5.76
CA LEU A 77 -2.34 -8.27 -7.11
C LEU A 77 -2.96 -6.89 -7.31
N ILE A 78 -3.73 -6.40 -6.34
CA ILE A 78 -4.29 -5.05 -6.37
C ILE A 78 -3.17 -4.01 -6.41
N THR A 79 -2.17 -4.14 -5.53
CA THR A 79 -1.05 -3.18 -5.53
C THR A 79 -0.29 -3.22 -6.84
N LEU A 80 -0.06 -4.40 -7.42
CA LEU A 80 0.63 -4.57 -8.70
C LEU A 80 -0.15 -3.92 -9.85
N PHE A 81 -1.47 -4.10 -9.89
CA PHE A 81 -2.32 -3.50 -10.92
C PHE A 81 -2.21 -1.97 -10.94
N TRP A 82 -2.25 -1.34 -9.75
CA TRP A 82 -2.14 0.12 -9.64
C TRP A 82 -0.71 0.66 -9.83
N MET A 83 0.28 -0.21 -10.05
CA MET A 83 1.60 0.19 -10.51
C MET A 83 1.70 0.32 -12.03
N ILE A 84 0.62 0.01 -12.77
CA ILE A 84 0.59 0.10 -14.22
C ILE A 84 0.23 1.55 -14.63
N PRO A 85 1.10 2.26 -15.38
CA PRO A 85 0.86 3.63 -15.87
C PRO A 85 -0.52 3.82 -16.53
N LEU A 86 -0.90 2.87 -17.36
CA LEU A 86 -2.20 2.86 -18.06
C LEU A 86 -3.40 2.83 -17.10
N ALA A 87 -3.30 2.08 -15.99
CA ALA A 87 -4.38 2.03 -15.00
C ALA A 87 -4.52 3.37 -14.25
N LEU A 88 -3.40 4.04 -13.98
CA LEU A 88 -3.39 5.37 -13.38
C LEU A 88 -4.00 6.43 -14.31
N ASP A 89 -3.65 6.41 -15.59
CA ASP A 89 -4.27 7.28 -16.60
C ASP A 89 -5.79 7.10 -16.62
N ALA A 90 -6.26 5.84 -16.64
CA ALA A 90 -7.68 5.54 -16.61
C ALA A 90 -8.38 6.06 -15.34
N ALA A 91 -7.72 6.00 -14.19
CA ALA A 91 -8.26 6.52 -12.93
C ALA A 91 -8.40 8.05 -12.90
N VAL A 92 -7.59 8.78 -13.65
CA VAL A 92 -7.72 10.25 -13.77
C VAL A 92 -8.84 10.60 -14.75
N LEU A 93 -8.98 9.86 -15.84
CA LEU A 93 -9.91 10.15 -16.93
C LEU A 93 -11.35 9.68 -16.65
N ASP A 94 -11.53 8.57 -15.92
CA ASP A 94 -12.84 7.97 -15.64
C ASP A 94 -13.16 7.99 -14.13
N PRO A 95 -14.24 8.66 -13.70
CA PRO A 95 -14.65 8.71 -12.30
C PRO A 95 -14.98 7.32 -11.71
N VAL A 96 -15.47 6.37 -12.51
CA VAL A 96 -15.73 5.00 -12.06
C VAL A 96 -14.42 4.31 -11.71
N VAL A 97 -13.40 4.44 -12.57
CA VAL A 97 -12.08 3.88 -12.32
C VAL A 97 -11.40 4.55 -11.13
N ALA A 98 -11.61 5.85 -10.93
CA ALA A 98 -11.15 6.57 -9.74
C ALA A 98 -11.73 5.98 -8.44
N VAL A 99 -13.03 5.68 -8.42
CA VAL A 99 -13.68 5.05 -7.25
C VAL A 99 -13.18 3.63 -7.06
N LEU A 100 -13.03 2.85 -8.14
CA LEU A 100 -12.48 1.50 -8.07
C LEU A 100 -11.05 1.48 -7.53
N LYS A 101 -10.20 2.45 -7.91
CA LYS A 101 -8.87 2.67 -7.33
C LYS A 101 -8.95 2.82 -5.82
N VAL A 102 -9.74 3.78 -5.35
CA VAL A 102 -9.87 4.05 -3.91
C VAL A 102 -10.36 2.82 -3.16
N CYS A 103 -11.46 2.20 -3.62
CA CYS A 103 -12.04 1.03 -2.98
C CYS A 103 -11.08 -0.16 -2.95
N SER A 104 -10.43 -0.47 -4.07
CA SER A 104 -9.54 -1.63 -4.16
C SER A 104 -8.27 -1.44 -3.33
N VAL A 105 -7.64 -0.26 -3.36
CA VAL A 105 -6.40 0.01 -2.60
C VAL A 105 -6.67 0.00 -1.09
N ILE A 106 -7.79 0.55 -0.64
CA ILE A 106 -8.23 0.45 0.76
C ILE A 106 -8.48 -1.03 1.12
N ALA A 107 -9.15 -1.78 0.25
CA ALA A 107 -9.39 -3.21 0.48
C ALA A 107 -8.07 -4.00 0.58
N ALA A 108 -7.08 -3.72 -0.27
CA ALA A 108 -5.76 -4.34 -0.20
C ALA A 108 -5.06 -4.07 1.14
N GLY A 109 -5.10 -2.83 1.61
CA GLY A 109 -4.56 -2.45 2.92
C GLY A 109 -5.26 -3.17 4.07
N LEU A 110 -6.59 -3.26 4.00
CA LEU A 110 -7.43 -3.91 5.01
C LEU A 110 -7.17 -5.43 5.09
N LEU A 111 -7.11 -6.10 3.94
CA LEU A 111 -6.76 -7.51 3.81
C LEU A 111 -5.37 -7.80 4.41
N ALA A 112 -4.37 -7.01 4.03
CA ALA A 112 -3.00 -7.18 4.53
C ALA A 112 -2.92 -6.91 6.05
N GLY A 113 -3.63 -5.88 6.54
CA GLY A 113 -3.67 -5.53 7.96
C GLY A 113 -4.35 -6.60 8.83
N TRP A 114 -5.34 -7.33 8.31
CA TRP A 114 -5.96 -8.46 9.02
C TRP A 114 -5.02 -9.64 9.18
N CYS A 115 -4.23 -9.92 8.14
CA CYS A 115 -3.33 -11.07 8.13
C CYS A 115 -2.06 -10.80 8.93
N TRP A 116 -1.50 -9.59 8.83
CA TRP A 116 -0.15 -9.27 9.32
C TRP A 116 0.19 -9.77 10.74
N PRO A 117 -0.66 -9.58 11.77
CA PRO A 117 -0.34 -10.01 13.12
C PRO A 117 -0.24 -11.54 13.29
N ARG A 118 -0.82 -12.31 12.36
CA ARG A 118 -0.90 -13.78 12.41
C ARG A 118 0.14 -14.47 11.53
N LEU A 119 0.79 -13.73 10.64
CA LEU A 119 1.70 -14.32 9.67
C LEU A 119 2.98 -14.85 10.30
N HIS A 120 3.40 -16.04 9.87
CA HIS A 120 4.74 -16.53 10.07
C HIS A 120 5.78 -15.60 9.43
N LEU A 121 6.98 -15.57 10.02
CA LEU A 121 8.08 -14.71 9.55
C LEU A 121 8.39 -14.91 8.06
N ILE A 122 8.40 -16.17 7.60
CA ILE A 122 8.71 -16.52 6.21
C ILE A 122 7.68 -15.88 5.26
N VAL A 123 6.40 -15.91 5.62
CA VAL A 123 5.33 -15.34 4.79
C VAL A 123 5.40 -13.81 4.79
N GLN A 124 5.70 -13.19 5.94
CA GLN A 124 5.93 -11.74 6.01
C GLN A 124 7.11 -11.33 5.13
N ALA A 125 8.23 -12.07 5.22
CA ALA A 125 9.42 -11.83 4.43
C ALA A 125 9.15 -11.97 2.93
N LEU A 126 8.45 -13.03 2.52
CA LEU A 126 8.08 -13.27 1.13
C LEU A 126 7.20 -12.15 0.58
N PHE A 127 6.15 -11.76 1.31
CA PHE A 127 5.24 -10.69 0.89
C PHE A 127 5.98 -9.35 0.77
N LEU A 128 6.75 -8.97 1.79
CA LEU A 128 7.48 -7.71 1.79
C LEU A 128 8.59 -7.68 0.74
N PHE A 129 9.34 -8.77 0.60
CA PHE A 129 10.37 -8.89 -0.42
C PHE A 129 9.76 -8.79 -1.82
N ASN A 130 8.65 -9.47 -2.08
CA ASN A 130 7.93 -9.36 -3.36
C ASN A 130 7.48 -7.92 -3.62
N TRP A 131 6.81 -7.28 -2.66
CA TRP A 131 6.32 -5.91 -2.81
C TRP A 131 7.47 -4.91 -3.03
N THR A 132 8.54 -5.00 -2.24
CA THR A 132 9.72 -4.14 -2.39
C THR A 132 10.46 -4.37 -3.71
N ALA A 133 10.58 -5.61 -4.16
CA ALA A 133 11.19 -5.94 -5.45
C ALA A 133 10.37 -5.38 -6.62
N MET A 134 9.05 -5.49 -6.59
CA MET A 134 8.17 -4.88 -7.61
C MET A 134 8.31 -3.35 -7.63
N ASN A 135 8.31 -2.69 -6.45
CA ASN A 135 8.51 -1.24 -6.36
C ASN A 135 9.87 -0.78 -6.88
N LEU A 136 10.93 -1.52 -6.54
CA LEU A 136 12.27 -1.25 -7.04
C LEU A 136 12.34 -1.42 -8.57
N LEU A 137 11.82 -2.53 -9.09
CA LEU A 137 11.82 -2.84 -10.52
C LEU A 137 11.06 -1.77 -11.32
N ILE A 138 9.84 -1.43 -10.90
CA ILE A 138 9.01 -0.43 -11.58
C ILE A 138 9.63 0.96 -11.42
N GLY A 139 10.23 1.26 -10.26
CA GLY A 139 10.95 2.51 -10.06
C GLY A 139 12.14 2.68 -11.00
N ILE A 140 12.94 1.62 -11.19
CA ILE A 140 14.03 1.59 -12.17
C ILE A 140 13.49 1.73 -13.59
N LEU A 141 12.41 1.02 -13.94
CA LEU A 141 11.76 1.11 -15.24
C LEU A 141 11.33 2.55 -15.55
N TYR A 142 10.70 3.23 -14.60
CA TYR A 142 10.23 4.61 -14.77
C TYR A 142 11.38 5.60 -14.99
N ILE A 143 12.51 5.39 -14.32
CA ILE A 143 13.71 6.24 -14.47
C ILE A 143 14.42 5.94 -15.80
N GLY A 144 14.47 4.68 -16.21
CA GLY A 144 15.21 4.24 -17.39
C GLY A 144 14.44 4.33 -18.71
N ALA A 145 13.12 4.46 -18.69
CA ALA A 145 12.29 4.54 -19.89
C ALA A 145 12.43 5.92 -20.57
N PRO A 146 12.91 5.98 -21.83
CA PRO A 146 13.05 7.25 -22.55
C PRO A 146 11.71 7.80 -23.08
N GLN A 147 10.68 6.94 -23.17
CA GLN A 147 9.33 7.36 -23.55
C GLN A 147 8.48 7.67 -22.31
N GLN A 148 7.54 8.61 -22.47
CA GLN A 148 6.47 8.85 -21.50
C GLN A 148 5.53 7.64 -21.49
N LEU A 149 5.39 7.01 -20.32
CA LEU A 149 4.53 5.83 -20.13
C LEU A 149 3.09 6.20 -19.79
N CYS A 150 2.87 7.42 -19.29
CA CYS A 150 1.55 7.99 -19.03
C CYS A 150 1.30 9.15 -20.01
N SER A 151 0.11 9.19 -20.58
CA SER A 151 -0.35 10.27 -21.46
C SER A 151 -0.88 11.49 -20.69
N THR A 152 -1.30 11.28 -19.43
CA THR A 152 -1.90 12.33 -18.59
C THR A 152 -0.85 13.12 -17.80
N TYR A 153 0.39 12.61 -17.71
CA TYR A 153 1.45 13.16 -16.86
C TYR A 153 2.70 13.56 -17.64
N LEU A 154 3.51 14.47 -17.09
CA LEU A 154 4.78 14.87 -17.69
C LEU A 154 5.88 13.81 -17.48
N ALA A 155 6.86 13.78 -18.40
CA ALA A 155 8.05 12.92 -18.28
C ALA A 155 8.84 13.16 -16.98
N ASP A 156 9.00 14.43 -16.57
CA ASP A 156 9.74 14.75 -15.34
C ASP A 156 9.06 14.18 -14.09
N ASP A 157 7.72 14.07 -14.09
CA ASP A 157 6.98 13.47 -12.99
C ASP A 157 7.20 11.95 -12.90
N GLN A 158 7.48 11.29 -14.03
CA GLN A 158 7.80 9.86 -14.08
C GLN A 158 9.13 9.58 -13.35
N LEU A 159 10.13 10.45 -13.50
CA LEU A 159 11.40 10.36 -12.77
C LEU A 159 11.18 10.45 -11.26
N TRP A 160 10.37 11.40 -10.82
CA TRP A 160 10.04 11.57 -9.40
C TRP A 160 9.21 10.41 -8.85
N ALA A 161 8.26 9.90 -9.63
CA ALA A 161 7.48 8.71 -9.27
C ALA A 161 8.40 7.49 -9.08
N GLY A 162 9.34 7.27 -10.01
CA GLY A 162 10.30 6.18 -9.92
C GLY A 162 11.18 6.27 -8.68
N ARG A 163 11.72 7.45 -8.37
CA ARG A 163 12.46 7.70 -7.12
C ARG A 163 11.61 7.46 -5.88
N GLY A 164 10.34 7.84 -5.92
CA GLY A 164 9.38 7.59 -4.84
C GLY A 164 9.20 6.10 -4.55
N LEU A 165 8.99 5.29 -5.58
CA LEU A 165 8.84 3.82 -5.45
C LEU A 165 10.10 3.17 -4.87
N ILE A 166 11.29 3.57 -5.35
CA ILE A 166 12.57 3.10 -4.80
C ILE A 166 12.69 3.49 -3.33
N THR A 167 12.36 4.73 -2.98
CA THR A 167 12.42 5.21 -1.58
C THR A 167 11.51 4.39 -0.67
N TRP A 168 10.26 4.15 -1.08
CA TRP A 168 9.33 3.30 -0.34
C TRP A 168 9.84 1.87 -0.17
N SER A 169 10.46 1.29 -1.20
CA SER A 169 11.02 -0.06 -1.13
C SER A 169 12.12 -0.17 -0.05
N LEU A 170 13.02 0.82 -0.01
CA LEU A 170 14.13 0.87 0.95
C LEU A 170 13.63 1.11 2.36
N VAL A 171 12.71 2.08 2.55
CA VAL A 171 12.14 2.42 3.86
C VAL A 171 11.37 1.24 4.44
N ALA A 172 10.55 0.57 3.63
CA ALA A 172 9.76 -0.57 4.09
C ALA A 172 10.64 -1.76 4.50
N MET A 173 11.65 -2.09 3.68
CA MET A 173 12.58 -3.18 4.00
C MET A 173 13.41 -2.88 5.24
N ALA A 174 13.99 -1.68 5.33
CA ALA A 174 14.78 -1.26 6.49
C ALA A 174 13.92 -1.23 7.77
N GLY A 175 12.69 -0.74 7.67
CA GLY A 175 11.73 -0.70 8.78
C GLY A 175 11.39 -2.10 9.29
N TRP A 176 11.17 -3.07 8.41
CA TRP A 176 10.88 -4.45 8.79
C TRP A 176 12.08 -5.16 9.40
N ILE A 177 13.28 -5.02 8.81
CA ILE A 177 14.52 -5.57 9.36
C ILE A 177 14.79 -5.00 10.76
N GLY A 178 14.64 -3.67 10.92
CA GLY A 178 14.79 -3.01 12.21
C GLY A 178 13.79 -3.50 13.25
N TRP A 179 12.51 -3.61 12.88
CA TRP A 179 11.45 -4.12 13.75
C TRP A 179 11.71 -5.56 14.19
N TRP A 180 12.11 -6.44 13.27
CA TRP A 180 12.43 -7.82 13.59
C TRP A 180 13.70 -7.94 14.43
N GLY A 181 14.74 -7.14 14.14
CA GLY A 181 15.96 -7.07 14.96
C GLY A 181 15.68 -6.66 16.40
N VAL A 182 14.77 -5.71 16.63
CA VAL A 182 14.30 -5.34 17.97
C VAL A 182 13.54 -6.48 18.64
N GLN A 183 12.67 -7.19 17.90
CA GLN A 183 11.94 -8.34 18.45
C GLN A 183 12.86 -9.51 18.82
N LEU A 184 13.84 -9.84 17.97
CA LEU A 184 14.80 -10.90 18.24
C LEU A 184 15.62 -10.58 19.51
N ARG A 185 16.09 -9.34 19.65
CA ARG A 185 16.78 -8.87 20.87
C ARG A 185 15.92 -8.98 22.13
N ARG A 186 14.60 -8.82 22.01
CA ARG A 186 13.66 -8.99 23.14
C ARG A 186 13.36 -10.44 23.47
N ARG A 187 13.53 -11.38 22.52
CA ARG A 187 13.32 -12.82 22.75
C ARG A 187 14.57 -13.52 23.32
N LEU A 188 15.75 -12.95 23.06
CA LEU A 188 17.04 -13.46 23.56
C LEU A 188 17.43 -12.91 24.94
N ARG A 189 16.69 -11.92 25.47
CA ARG A 189 16.80 -11.41 26.83
C ARG A 189 15.70 -12.00 27.68
#